data_AF-A0A813HSF7-F1
#
_entry.id   AF-A0A813HSF7-F1
#
_cell.length_a   1.000
_cell.length_b   1.000
_cell.length_c   1.000
_cell.angle_alpha   90.00
_cell.angle_beta   90.00
_cell.angle_gamma   90.00
#
_symmetry.space_group_name_H-M   'P 1'
#
loop_
_entity.id
_entity.type
_entity.pdbx_description
1 polymer ?
#
loop_
_entity_poly.entity_id
_entity_poly.type
_entity_poly.pdbx_seq_one_letter_code
_entity_poly.pdbx_strand_id
1 'polypeptide(L)'
;LFTSPALQAQKTTATPAQALTTTGLGAPLSKRNAGVSVLGCAIAMVAVGGCAQGIGQLFAALVVGMARNPSMKEDLFTYTLIGMGFLEFLAIVVILIAGLLLYSE
;
A
#
# COMPACT_ATOMS: atom_id res chain seq x y z
N LEU A 1 33.40 55.90 -36.44
CA LEU A 1 33.43 54.44 -36.62
C LEU A 1 32.15 53.89 -35.98
N PHE A 2 30.98 54.04 -36.61
CA PHE A 2 30.33 53.03 -37.48
C PHE A 2 30.39 51.63 -36.80
N THR A 3 29.33 50.92 -36.37
CA THR A 3 27.89 50.92 -36.68
C THR A 3 27.10 50.24 -35.54
N SER A 4 25.82 50.54 -35.42
CA SER A 4 24.73 49.60 -35.02
C SER A 4 23.73 49.61 -36.20
N PRO A 5 22.81 48.64 -36.45
CA PRO A 5 22.01 47.89 -35.46
C PRO A 5 21.55 46.46 -35.91
N ALA A 6 20.60 45.88 -35.15
CA ALA A 6 19.50 45.00 -35.60
C ALA A 6 19.67 43.46 -35.70
N LEU A 7 19.03 42.79 -34.73
CA LEU A 7 17.84 41.92 -34.93
C LEU A 7 17.98 40.61 -35.76
N GLN A 8 18.06 39.49 -35.04
CA GLN A 8 17.36 38.23 -35.34
C GLN A 8 16.76 37.72 -34.02
N ALA A 9 15.49 37.98 -33.70
CA ALA A 9 14.32 37.19 -34.10
C ALA A 9 14.55 35.67 -33.85
N GLN A 10 14.17 35.17 -32.67
CA GLN A 10 12.86 34.56 -32.37
C GLN A 10 12.83 33.04 -32.59
N LYS A 11 12.65 32.28 -31.51
CA LYS A 11 11.73 31.13 -31.48
C LYS A 11 11.31 30.85 -30.02
N THR A 12 10.18 31.40 -29.59
CA THR A 12 8.89 30.69 -29.41
C THR A 12 8.87 29.80 -28.16
N THR A 13 8.15 30.28 -27.14
CA THR A 13 7.28 29.53 -26.20
C THR A 13 7.30 27.99 -26.26
N ALA A 14 7.62 27.34 -25.14
CA ALA A 14 6.89 26.18 -24.62
C ALA A 14 7.42 25.78 -23.22
N THR A 15 6.51 25.78 -22.23
CA THR A 15 6.28 24.79 -21.16
C THR A 15 7.44 23.85 -20.75
N PRO A 16 7.67 23.56 -19.45
CA PRO A 16 8.63 22.52 -19.06
C PRO A 16 8.18 21.19 -19.65
N ALA A 17 8.81 20.80 -20.77
CA ALA A 17 8.69 19.45 -21.28
C ALA A 17 9.35 18.56 -20.24
N GLN A 18 8.52 17.90 -19.44
CA GLN A 18 8.91 16.78 -18.60
C GLN A 18 9.84 15.91 -19.43
N ALA A 19 11.11 15.87 -19.04
CA ALA A 19 12.03 14.92 -19.59
C ALA A 19 11.39 13.55 -19.35
N LEU A 20 10.88 12.95 -20.42
CA LEU A 20 10.49 11.54 -20.44
C LEU A 20 11.79 10.78 -20.20
N THR A 21 12.15 10.64 -18.93
CA THR A 21 13.24 9.81 -18.49
C THR A 21 12.85 8.40 -18.86
N THR A 22 13.40 7.94 -19.99
CA THR A 22 13.49 6.53 -20.36
C THR A 22 13.91 5.75 -19.13
N THR A 23 12.94 5.15 -18.45
CA THR A 23 13.15 4.09 -17.45
C THR A 23 13.55 2.84 -18.23
N GLY A 24 14.75 2.87 -18.80
CA GLY A 24 15.43 1.70 -19.34
C GLY A 24 15.93 0.83 -18.20
N LEU A 25 15.91 -0.48 -18.41
CA LEU A 25 16.34 -1.54 -17.51
C LEU A 25 17.88 -1.50 -17.29
N GLY A 26 18.40 -0.41 -16.70
CA GLY A 26 19.83 -0.18 -16.53
C GLY A 26 20.26 1.28 -16.25
N ALA A 27 19.34 2.23 -16.09
CA ALA A 27 19.69 3.58 -15.66
C ALA A 27 20.17 3.55 -14.18
N PRO A 28 21.27 4.27 -13.82
CA PRO A 28 21.75 4.30 -12.44
C PRO A 28 20.64 4.84 -11.52
N LEU A 29 20.33 4.07 -10.47
CA LEU A 29 19.26 4.30 -9.51
C LEU A 29 19.20 5.79 -9.13
N SER A 30 18.19 6.48 -9.68
CA SER A 30 17.73 7.78 -9.19
C SER A 30 17.62 7.69 -7.66
N LYS A 31 18.05 8.73 -6.94
CA LYS A 31 18.03 8.79 -5.47
C LYS A 31 16.76 8.09 -4.92
N ARG A 32 16.94 6.93 -4.28
CA ARG A 32 15.85 6.18 -3.68
C ARG A 32 15.29 6.98 -2.51
N ASN A 33 14.01 7.34 -2.58
CA ASN A 33 13.32 8.08 -1.52
C ASN A 33 12.85 7.10 -0.42
N ALA A 34 13.79 6.40 0.21
CA ALA A 34 13.52 5.36 1.21
C ALA A 34 12.63 5.85 2.38
N GLY A 35 12.61 7.15 2.68
CA GLY A 35 11.73 7.71 3.70
C GLY A 35 10.24 7.63 3.33
N VAL A 36 9.90 7.81 2.06
CA VAL A 36 8.50 7.81 1.59
C VAL A 36 7.95 6.39 1.56
N SER A 37 8.74 5.42 1.08
CA SER A 37 8.35 4.00 1.04
C SER A 37 8.11 3.43 2.43
N VAL A 38 8.98 3.74 3.40
CA VAL A 38 8.84 3.30 4.80
C VAL A 38 7.63 3.95 5.48
N LEU A 39 7.36 5.24 5.23
CA LEU A 39 6.16 5.91 5.72
C LEU A 39 4.88 5.30 5.13
N GLY A 40 4.86 5.03 3.81
CA GLY A 40 3.74 4.37 3.14
C GLY A 40 3.49 2.97 3.70
N CYS A 41 4.55 2.18 3.91
CA CYS A 41 4.48 0.88 4.56
C CYS A 41 3.92 0.97 5.99
N ALA A 42 4.41 1.91 6.81
CA ALA A 42 3.92 2.10 8.17
C ALA A 42 2.43 2.45 8.24
N ILE A 43 1.96 3.33 7.35
CA ILE A 43 0.53 3.69 7.25
C ILE A 43 -0.31 2.48 6.83
N ALA A 44 0.16 1.69 5.85
CA ALA A 44 -0.53 0.47 5.41
C ALA A 44 -0.66 -0.55 6.56
N MET A 45 0.36 -0.70 7.39
CA MET A 45 0.37 -1.64 8.52
C MET A 45 -0.66 -1.31 9.62
N VAL A 46 -1.16 -0.07 9.71
CA VAL A 46 -2.23 0.30 10.65
C VAL A 46 -3.50 -0.54 10.42
N ALA A 47 -3.78 -0.92 9.16
CA ALA A 47 -4.94 -1.74 8.82
C ALA A 47 -4.91 -3.14 9.48
N VAL A 48 -3.71 -3.69 9.76
CA VAL A 48 -3.56 -4.99 10.45
C VAL A 48 -4.12 -4.93 11.87
N GLY A 49 -4.08 -3.77 12.53
CA GLY A 49 -4.73 -3.58 13.83
C GLY A 49 -6.25 -3.81 13.79
N GLY A 50 -6.89 -3.46 12.68
CA GLY A 50 -8.31 -3.74 12.44
C GLY A 50 -8.60 -5.25 12.33
N CYS A 51 -7.72 -6.01 11.68
CA CYS A 51 -7.81 -7.47 11.61
C CYS A 51 -7.71 -8.08 13.02
N ALA A 52 -6.76 -7.64 13.85
CA ALA A 52 -6.61 -8.13 15.22
C ALA A 52 -7.87 -7.88 16.07
N GLN A 53 -8.48 -6.69 15.93
CA GLN A 53 -9.75 -6.39 16.60
C GLN A 53 -10.90 -7.27 16.08
N GLY A 54 -10.96 -7.52 14.76
CA GLY A 54 -11.91 -8.43 14.15
C GLY A 54 -11.80 -9.87 14.67
N ILE A 55 -10.58 -10.38 14.83
CA ILE A 55 -10.31 -11.72 15.39
C ILE A 55 -10.81 -11.78 16.84
N GLY A 56 -10.53 -10.75 17.65
CA GLY A 56 -11.03 -10.67 19.02
C GLY A 56 -12.57 -10.72 19.11
N GLN A 57 -13.27 -10.01 18.23
CA GLN A 57 -14.73 -10.04 18.16
C GLN A 57 -15.27 -11.40 17.72
N LEU A 58 -14.60 -12.05 16.77
CA LEU A 58 -14.97 -13.37 16.27
C LEU A 58 -14.90 -14.43 17.40
N PHE A 59 -13.80 -14.45 18.15
CA PHE A 59 -13.66 -15.37 19.29
C PHE A 59 -14.60 -15.02 20.46
N ALA A 60 -14.85 -13.74 20.71
CA ALA A 60 -15.85 -13.32 21.70
C ALA A 60 -17.25 -13.84 21.36
N ALA A 61 -17.66 -13.72 20.08
CA ALA A 61 -18.94 -14.24 19.59
C ALA A 61 -19.01 -15.77 19.67
N LEU A 62 -17.91 -16.48 19.38
CA LEU A 62 -17.83 -17.93 19.54
C LEU A 62 -18.06 -18.37 20.99
N VAL A 63 -17.38 -17.74 21.95
CA VAL A 63 -17.51 -18.08 23.38
C VAL A 63 -18.95 -17.84 23.86
N VAL A 64 -19.53 -16.69 23.51
CA VAL A 64 -20.93 -16.38 23.85
C VAL A 64 -21.90 -17.35 23.16
N GLY A 65 -21.65 -17.70 21.91
CA GLY A 65 -22.46 -18.65 21.15
C GLY A 65 -22.44 -20.06 21.75
N MET A 66 -21.25 -20.56 22.10
CA MET A 66 -21.09 -21.86 22.79
C MET A 66 -21.73 -21.85 24.17
N ALA A 67 -21.66 -20.74 24.91
CA ALA A 67 -22.30 -20.62 26.22
C ALA A 67 -23.84 -20.67 26.13
N ARG A 68 -24.43 -20.21 25.02
CA ARG A 68 -25.89 -20.23 24.81
C ARG A 68 -26.40 -21.58 24.33
N ASN A 69 -25.65 -22.26 23.46
CA ASN A 69 -26.00 -23.60 23.01
C ASN A 69 -24.76 -24.47 22.73
N PRO A 70 -24.30 -25.26 23.72
CA PRO A 70 -23.08 -26.05 23.58
C PRO A 70 -23.22 -27.25 22.63
N SER A 71 -24.45 -27.65 22.28
CA SER A 71 -24.69 -28.77 21.36
C SER A 71 -24.21 -28.49 19.93
N MET A 72 -24.15 -27.21 19.52
CA MET A 72 -23.75 -26.79 18.18
C MET A 72 -22.28 -26.33 18.11
N LYS A 73 -21.43 -26.76 19.06
CA LYS A 73 -20.04 -26.24 19.18
C LYS A 73 -19.20 -26.47 17.92
N GLU A 74 -19.37 -27.62 17.26
CA GLU A 74 -18.58 -27.99 16.08
C GLU A 74 -18.92 -27.10 14.88
N ASP A 75 -20.20 -26.83 14.66
CA ASP A 75 -20.66 -25.95 13.58
C ASP A 75 -20.22 -24.50 13.84
N LEU A 76 -20.39 -24.02 15.07
CA LEU A 76 -19.96 -22.68 15.46
C LEU A 76 -18.45 -22.48 15.34
N PHE A 77 -17.66 -23.50 15.74
CA PHE A 77 -16.22 -23.48 15.58
C PHE A 77 -15.82 -23.51 14.11
N THR A 78 -16.49 -24.31 13.28
CA THR A 78 -16.26 -24.36 11.83
C THR A 78 -16.52 -23.02 11.16
N TYR A 79 -17.64 -22.34 11.49
CA TYR A 79 -17.90 -20.99 10.99
C TYR A 79 -16.91 -19.95 11.49
N THR A 80 -16.45 -20.09 12.74
CA THR A 80 -15.38 -19.23 13.28
C THR A 80 -14.09 -19.44 12.50
N LEU A 81 -13.69 -20.67 12.19
CA LEU A 81 -12.48 -20.94 11.39
C LEU A 81 -12.59 -20.39 9.96
N ILE A 82 -13.76 -20.46 9.34
CA ILE A 82 -14.01 -19.82 8.04
C ILE A 82 -13.82 -18.30 8.15
N GLY A 83 -14.39 -17.67 9.17
CA GLY A 83 -14.22 -16.24 9.43
C GLY A 83 -12.77 -15.84 9.72
N MET A 84 -12.06 -16.64 10.50
CA MET A 84 -10.62 -16.48 10.78
C MET A 84 -9.81 -16.55 9.48
N GLY A 85 -10.09 -17.53 8.62
CA GLY A 85 -9.42 -17.65 7.32
C GLY A 85 -9.58 -16.41 6.43
N PHE A 86 -10.76 -15.77 6.46
CA PHE A 86 -10.98 -14.52 5.73
C PHE A 86 -10.22 -13.33 6.33
N LEU A 87 -10.17 -13.21 7.66
CA LEU A 87 -9.40 -12.14 8.32
C LEU A 87 -7.89 -12.32 8.13
N GLU A 88 -7.39 -13.55 8.21
CA GLU A 88 -5.98 -13.86 7.94
C GLU A 88 -5.62 -13.59 6.47
N PHE A 89 -6.50 -13.94 5.53
CA PHE A 89 -6.30 -13.59 4.13
C PHE A 89 -6.17 -12.08 3.94
N LEU A 90 -7.05 -11.29 4.56
CA LEU A 90 -7.00 -9.83 4.47
C LEU A 90 -5.75 -9.26 5.13
N ALA A 91 -5.32 -9.80 6.28
CA ALA A 91 -4.06 -9.43 6.92
C ALA A 91 -2.84 -9.71 6.02
N ILE A 92 -2.79 -10.89 5.39
CA ILE A 92 -1.71 -11.27 4.46
C ILE A 92 -1.69 -10.33 3.24
N VAL A 93 -2.85 -9.98 2.68
CA VAL A 93 -2.95 -9.03 1.55
C VAL A 93 -2.40 -7.66 1.93
N VAL A 94 -2.75 -7.15 3.12
CA VAL A 94 -2.22 -5.87 3.62
C VAL A 94 -0.71 -5.93 3.82
N ILE A 95 -0.19 -7.01 4.42
CA ILE A 95 1.24 -7.20 4.63
C ILE A 95 1.99 -7.32 3.29
N LEU A 96 1.41 -8.00 2.30
CA LEU A 96 1.97 -8.07 0.95
C LEU A 96 2.08 -6.68 0.32
N ILE A 97 1.02 -5.88 0.38
CA ILE A 97 1.02 -4.51 -0.16
C ILE A 97 2.05 -3.64 0.57
N ALA A 98 2.11 -3.73 1.91
CA ALA A 98 3.11 -3.01 2.70
C ALA A 98 4.55 -3.44 2.33
N GLY A 99 4.77 -4.73 2.10
CA GLY A 99 6.04 -5.28 1.60
C GLY A 99 6.38 -4.77 0.21
N LEU A 100 5.41 -4.74 -0.72
CA LEU A 100 5.60 -4.16 -2.04
C LEU A 100 5.96 -2.68 -1.96
N LEU A 101 5.26 -1.89 -1.15
CA LEU A 101 5.57 -0.47 -0.94
C LEU A 101 6.99 -0.27 -0.42
N LEU A 102 7.44 -1.11 0.52
CA LEU A 102 8.79 -1.02 1.09
C LEU A 102 9.91 -1.26 0.05
N TYR A 103 9.67 -2.10 -0.96
CA TYR A 103 10.63 -2.44 -2.02
C TYR A 103 10.36 -1.78 -3.37
N SER A 104 9.27 -1.03 -3.53
CA SER A 104 8.86 -0.43 -4.80
C SER A 104 9.75 0.73 -5.26
N GLU A 105 10.73 1.15 -4.45
CA GLU A 105 11.58 2.33 -4.68
C GLU A 105 13.07 1.97 -4.70
#